data_AF-A0A0C3AZ92-F1
#
_entry.id   AF-A0A0C3AZ92-F1
#
_cell.length_a   1.000
_cell.length_b   1.000
_cell.length_c   1.000
_cell.angle_alpha   90.00
_cell.angle_beta   90.00
_cell.angle_gamma   90.00
#
_symmetry.space_group_name_H-M   'P 1'
#
loop_
_entity.id
_entity.type
_entity.pdbx_description
1 polymer ?
#
loop_
_entity_poly.entity_id
_entity_poly.type
_entity_poly.pdbx_seq_one_letter_code
_entity_poly.pdbx_strand_id
1 'polypeptide(L)'
;MGCKLVVPISYKHHTGSICVLRNYSVRKEKTLNLTIAEAMMATLATPPMFTSAQIRKDTATFEYTSADWTPSNPMEELIAEAHEALGAEQKVACILSLGCGHPGVFAAPKDSSTAAWNEFLEYLVADSERKA
;
A
#
# COMPACT_ATOMS: atom_id res chain seq x y z
N MET A 1 -23.99 -11.30 -4.01
CA MET A 1 -22.66 -11.46 -3.39
C MET A 1 -21.67 -10.77 -4.31
N GLY A 2 -20.91 -9.80 -3.82
CA GLY A 2 -19.89 -9.08 -4.60
C GLY A 2 -18.47 -9.52 -4.21
N CYS A 3 -17.49 -9.18 -5.03
CA CYS A 3 -16.09 -9.42 -4.72
C CYS A 3 -15.66 -8.62 -3.49
N LYS A 4 -14.84 -9.25 -2.63
CA LYS A 4 -14.17 -8.56 -1.52
C LYS A 4 -13.00 -7.76 -2.08
N LEU A 5 -12.94 -6.48 -1.72
CA LEU A 5 -11.90 -5.55 -2.12
C LEU A 5 -11.12 -5.11 -0.88
N VAL A 6 -9.79 -5.08 -1.02
CA VAL A 6 -8.81 -4.69 -0.03
C VAL A 6 -7.85 -3.71 -0.70
N VAL A 7 -7.65 -2.53 -0.12
CA VAL A 7 -6.73 -1.52 -0.66
C VAL A 7 -5.89 -0.96 0.50
N PRO A 8 -4.57 -1.21 0.52
CA PRO A 8 -3.69 -0.63 1.53
C PRO A 8 -3.41 0.84 1.24
N ILE A 9 -3.35 1.64 2.29
CA ILE A 9 -2.90 3.04 2.32
C ILE A 9 -2.06 3.26 3.58
N SER A 10 -1.34 4.37 3.67
CA SER A 10 -0.55 4.71 4.86
C SER A 10 -1.02 6.01 5.49
N TYR A 11 -0.86 6.14 6.80
CA TYR A 11 -1.02 7.43 7.47
C TYR A 11 0.24 8.26 7.29
N LYS A 12 0.11 9.52 6.87
CA LYS A 12 1.26 10.41 6.63
C LYS A 12 2.19 10.54 7.83
N HIS A 13 1.62 10.64 9.03
CA HIS A 13 2.40 10.84 10.25
C HIS A 13 3.05 9.55 10.77
N HIS A 14 2.62 8.39 10.28
CA HIS A 14 3.00 7.07 10.74
C HIS A 14 3.32 6.18 9.53
N THR A 15 4.32 6.55 8.73
CA THR A 15 4.71 5.94 7.43
C THR A 15 5.23 4.49 7.51
N GLY A 16 4.95 3.77 8.60
CA GLY A 16 5.16 2.31 8.71
C GLY A 16 3.92 1.57 9.22
N SER A 17 2.80 2.28 9.42
CA SER A 17 1.52 1.69 9.81
C SER A 17 0.59 1.68 8.60
N ILE A 18 0.32 0.47 8.09
CA ILE A 18 -0.62 0.25 7.00
C ILE A 18 -2.05 0.37 7.53
N CYS A 19 -2.87 1.13 6.83
CA CYS A 19 -4.32 1.14 6.99
C CYS A 19 -4.96 0.45 5.79
N VAL A 20 -5.92 -0.43 6.05
CA VAL A 20 -6.53 -1.25 5.00
C VAL A 20 -7.98 -0.84 4.77
N LEU A 21 -8.25 -0.29 3.58
CA LEU A 21 -9.60 -0.01 3.11
C LEU A 21 -10.28 -1.30 2.64
N ARG A 22 -11.55 -1.48 3.00
CA ARG A 22 -12.32 -2.69 2.68
C ARG A 22 -13.75 -2.32 2.26
N ASN A 23 -14.31 -3.08 1.33
CA ASN A 23 -15.74 -2.99 0.98
C ASN A 23 -16.63 -3.98 1.76
N TYR A 24 -16.06 -4.67 2.75
CA TYR A 24 -16.73 -5.65 3.60
C TYR A 24 -16.33 -5.45 5.06
N SER A 25 -17.20 -5.85 5.99
CA SER A 25 -16.94 -5.74 7.42
C SER A 25 -16.00 -6.85 7.91
N VAL A 26 -15.10 -6.49 8.82
CA VAL A 26 -14.21 -7.42 9.55
C VAL A 26 -14.40 -7.23 11.05
N ARG A 27 -14.03 -8.23 11.85
CA ARG A 27 -14.19 -8.17 13.32
C ARG A 27 -13.15 -7.29 14.02
N LYS A 28 -11.95 -7.19 13.44
CA LYS A 28 -10.78 -6.56 14.08
C LYS A 28 -10.81 -5.03 14.07
N GLU A 29 -11.37 -4.42 13.04
CA GLU A 29 -11.28 -2.97 12.83
C GLU A 29 -12.53 -2.42 12.14
N LYS A 30 -12.93 -1.20 12.52
CA LYS A 30 -14.02 -0.47 11.86
C LYS A 30 -13.54 -0.03 10.47
N THR A 31 -14.29 -0.38 9.44
CA THR A 31 -13.98 0.04 8.07
C THR A 31 -14.08 1.56 7.93
N LEU A 32 -13.03 2.17 7.38
CA LEU A 32 -13.06 3.58 7.00
C LEU A 32 -14.12 3.80 5.92
N ASN A 33 -15.03 4.75 6.16
CA ASN A 33 -16.10 5.09 5.21
C ASN A 33 -15.60 6.14 4.21
N LEU A 34 -14.61 5.75 3.39
CA LEU A 34 -14.12 6.56 2.29
C LEU A 34 -15.00 6.36 1.05
N THR A 35 -15.26 7.44 0.33
CA THR A 35 -15.74 7.37 -1.04
C THR A 35 -14.67 6.78 -1.95
N ILE A 36 -15.06 6.26 -3.11
CA ILE A 36 -14.10 5.72 -4.09
C ILE A 36 -13.09 6.78 -4.51
N ALA A 37 -13.52 8.04 -4.71
CA ALA A 37 -12.62 9.13 -5.08
C ALA A 37 -11.60 9.45 -3.97
N GLU A 38 -12.02 9.46 -2.70
CA GLU A 38 -11.12 9.64 -1.56
C GLU A 38 -10.11 8.50 -1.45
N ALA A 39 -10.55 7.24 -1.61
CA ALA A 39 -9.67 6.08 -1.62
C ALA A 39 -8.63 6.17 -2.74
N MET A 40 -9.05 6.53 -3.96
CA MET A 40 -8.15 6.72 -5.11
C MET A 40 -7.12 7.83 -4.85
N MET A 41 -7.54 8.97 -4.29
CA MET A 41 -6.60 10.05 -3.94
C MET A 41 -5.57 9.59 -2.91
N ALA A 42 -5.98 8.82 -1.90
CA ALA A 42 -5.05 8.28 -0.90
C ALA A 42 -4.04 7.32 -1.52
N THR A 43 -4.45 6.42 -2.41
CA THR A 43 -3.55 5.47 -3.09
C THR A 43 -2.59 6.12 -4.08
N LEU A 44 -2.91 7.31 -4.61
CA LEU A 44 -2.07 8.02 -5.58
C LEU A 44 -1.18 9.09 -4.92
N ALA A 45 -1.35 9.32 -3.63
CA ALA A 45 -0.57 10.30 -2.87
C ALA A 45 0.81 9.74 -2.50
N THR A 46 1.67 9.48 -3.49
CA THR A 46 3.01 8.90 -3.33
C THR A 46 4.07 10.00 -3.20
N PRO A 47 4.67 10.20 -2.00
CA PRO A 47 5.75 11.17 -1.85
C PRO A 47 7.05 10.65 -2.50
N PRO A 48 7.89 11.54 -3.05
CA PRO A 48 7.72 13.00 -3.10
C PRO A 48 6.87 13.51 -4.28
N MET A 49 6.40 12.63 -5.18
CA MET A 49 5.72 13.04 -6.42
C MET A 49 4.38 13.74 -6.17
N PHE A 50 3.62 13.27 -5.18
CA PHE A 50 2.32 13.82 -4.81
C PHE A 50 2.22 14.06 -3.30
N THR A 51 1.54 15.15 -2.92
CA THR A 51 1.26 15.47 -1.51
C THR A 51 0.22 14.52 -0.93
N SER A 52 0.25 14.35 0.41
CA SER A 52 -0.73 13.56 1.15
C SER A 52 -2.18 13.98 0.87
N ALA A 53 -3.09 13.01 0.76
CA ALA A 53 -4.52 13.23 0.63
C ALA A 53 -5.13 13.61 2.00
N GLN A 54 -5.70 14.81 2.09
CA GLN A 54 -6.44 15.26 3.29
C GLN A 54 -7.90 14.84 3.17
N ILE A 55 -8.35 14.00 4.10
CA ILE A 55 -9.72 13.50 4.13
C ILE A 55 -10.36 13.90 5.46
N ARG A 56 -11.49 14.61 5.38
CA ARG A 56 -12.26 15.02 6.55
C ARG A 56 -13.45 14.09 6.76
N LYS A 57 -13.54 13.46 7.93
CA LYS A 57 -14.67 12.64 8.35
C LYS A 57 -15.18 13.13 9.70
N ASP A 58 -16.46 13.44 9.75
CA ASP A 58 -17.12 14.05 10.91
C ASP A 58 -16.35 15.29 11.41
N THR A 59 -15.75 15.21 12.60
CA THR A 59 -14.97 16.29 13.22
C THR A 59 -13.45 16.09 13.11
N ALA A 60 -12.99 15.02 12.48
CA ALA A 60 -11.56 14.68 12.37
C ALA A 60 -11.06 14.83 10.92
N THR A 61 -9.82 15.28 10.78
CA THR A 61 -9.11 15.31 9.49
C THR A 61 -7.94 14.35 9.55
N PHE A 62 -7.83 13.49 8.55
CA PHE A 62 -6.78 12.50 8.44
C PHE A 62 -5.98 12.78 7.16
N GLU A 63 -4.66 12.62 7.25
CA GLU A 63 -3.76 12.73 6.11
C GLU A 63 -3.24 11.35 5.73
N TYR A 64 -3.51 10.93 4.50
CA TYR A 64 -3.11 9.64 3.97
C TYR A 64 -2.09 9.79 2.84
N THR A 65 -1.23 8.80 2.70
CA THR A 65 -0.30 8.64 1.58
C THR A 65 -0.48 7.26 0.97
N SER A 66 0.12 7.06 -0.20
CA SER A 66 0.21 5.73 -0.80
C SER A 66 0.95 4.78 0.15
N ALA A 67 0.58 3.50 0.08
CA ALA A 67 1.26 2.42 0.78
C ALA A 67 2.53 1.94 0.05
N ASP A 68 2.92 2.56 -1.07
CA ASP A 68 4.05 2.12 -1.91
C ASP A 68 5.38 1.95 -1.15
N TRP A 69 5.56 2.66 -0.03
CA TRP A 69 6.77 2.56 0.81
C TRP A 69 6.74 1.33 1.74
N THR A 70 5.55 0.83 2.08
CA THR A 70 5.29 -0.26 3.03
C THR A 70 3.87 -0.80 2.81
N PRO A 71 3.55 -1.76 1.90
CA PRO A 71 4.34 -2.53 0.95
C PRO A 71 4.10 -2.09 -0.52
N SER A 72 5.14 -2.11 -1.35
CA SER A 72 5.00 -1.83 -2.79
C SER A 72 4.22 -2.93 -3.55
N ASN A 73 4.30 -4.18 -3.05
CA ASN A 73 3.49 -5.30 -3.49
C ASN A 73 2.66 -5.86 -2.32
N PRO A 74 1.33 -5.70 -2.31
CA PRO A 74 0.52 -6.01 -1.14
C PRO A 74 0.08 -7.49 -1.04
N MET A 75 0.74 -8.38 -1.79
CA MET A 75 0.28 -9.77 -1.92
C MET A 75 0.27 -10.53 -0.58
N GLU A 76 1.27 -10.30 0.29
CA GLU A 76 1.33 -10.97 1.59
C GLU A 76 0.17 -10.54 2.48
N GLU A 77 -0.11 -9.23 2.54
CA GLU A 77 -1.22 -8.65 3.28
C GLU A 77 -2.56 -9.11 2.71
N LEU A 78 -2.70 -9.21 1.39
CA LEU A 78 -3.93 -9.70 0.75
C LEU A 78 -4.19 -11.18 1.07
N ILE A 79 -3.16 -12.02 1.15
CA ILE A 79 -3.30 -13.43 1.53
C ILE A 79 -3.73 -13.53 2.99
N ALA A 80 -3.13 -12.75 3.89
CA ALA A 80 -3.53 -12.68 5.28
C ALA A 80 -4.98 -12.20 5.44
N GLU A 81 -5.37 -11.15 4.69
CA GLU A 81 -6.75 -10.65 4.68
C GLU A 81 -7.74 -11.67 4.12
N ALA A 82 -7.37 -12.41 3.07
CA ALA A 82 -8.21 -13.46 2.50
C ALA A 82 -8.45 -14.59 3.50
N HIS A 83 -7.39 -15.02 4.21
CA HIS A 83 -7.50 -16.02 5.27
C HIS A 83 -8.49 -15.58 6.36
N GLU A 84 -8.39 -14.34 6.83
CA GLU A 84 -9.30 -13.79 7.85
C GLU A 84 -10.73 -13.61 7.32
N ALA A 85 -10.89 -13.19 6.07
CA ALA A 85 -12.18 -12.85 5.49
C ALA A 85 -12.96 -14.06 4.98
N LEU A 86 -12.29 -15.11 4.52
CA LEU A 86 -12.90 -16.31 3.94
C LEU A 86 -12.89 -17.50 4.92
N GLY A 87 -12.03 -17.45 5.93
CA GLY A 87 -11.87 -18.48 6.95
C GLY A 87 -10.69 -19.42 6.66
N ALA A 88 -10.05 -19.89 7.72
CA ALA A 88 -8.81 -20.68 7.66
C ALA A 88 -8.90 -21.99 6.87
N GLU A 89 -10.10 -22.56 6.77
CA GLU A 89 -10.34 -23.81 6.06
C GLU A 89 -10.45 -23.64 4.53
N GLN A 90 -10.58 -22.40 4.05
CA GLN A 90 -10.71 -22.13 2.62
C GLN A 90 -9.33 -22.21 1.95
N LYS A 91 -9.25 -23.02 0.89
CA LYS A 91 -8.04 -23.17 0.09
C LYS A 91 -8.01 -22.16 -1.05
N VAL A 92 -6.84 -21.57 -1.28
CA VAL A 92 -6.59 -20.69 -2.43
C VAL A 92 -6.25 -21.55 -3.64
N ALA A 93 -7.12 -21.57 -4.64
CA ALA A 93 -6.90 -22.33 -5.88
C ALA A 93 -5.95 -21.63 -6.85
N CYS A 94 -5.93 -20.29 -6.84
CA CYS A 94 -5.15 -19.48 -7.76
C CYS A 94 -4.85 -18.12 -7.14
N ILE A 95 -3.64 -17.60 -7.41
CA ILE A 95 -3.22 -16.24 -7.09
C ILE A 95 -2.69 -15.60 -8.38
N LEU A 96 -3.16 -14.40 -8.67
CA LEU A 96 -2.66 -13.57 -9.76
C LEU A 96 -2.13 -12.26 -9.19
N SER A 97 -0.82 -12.05 -9.30
CA SER A 97 -0.15 -10.79 -8.96
C SER A 97 0.34 -10.14 -10.24
N LEU A 98 -0.07 -8.89 -10.47
CA LEU A 98 0.29 -8.13 -11.66
C LEU A 98 1.20 -6.97 -11.26
N GLY A 99 2.45 -6.99 -11.72
CA GLY A 99 3.40 -5.90 -11.54
C GLY A 99 3.28 -4.84 -12.65
N CYS A 100 3.83 -3.65 -12.38
CA CYS A 100 3.94 -2.58 -13.37
C CYS A 100 5.28 -2.61 -14.14
N GLY A 101 6.08 -3.67 -13.95
CA GLY A 101 7.40 -3.88 -14.55
C GLY A 101 8.53 -3.30 -13.70
N HIS A 102 9.75 -3.80 -13.94
CA HIS A 102 10.97 -3.39 -13.24
C HIS A 102 12.00 -2.84 -14.22
N PRO A 103 12.63 -1.69 -13.91
CA PRO A 103 13.56 -1.01 -14.81
C PRO A 103 14.90 -1.74 -14.99
N GLY A 104 15.15 -2.81 -14.23
CA GLY A 104 16.37 -3.62 -14.29
C GLY A 104 17.22 -3.48 -13.03
N VAL A 105 18.52 -3.77 -13.15
CA VAL A 105 19.40 -3.81 -11.96
C VAL A 105 19.68 -2.41 -11.44
N PHE A 106 19.29 -2.14 -10.19
CA PHE A 106 19.75 -0.97 -9.44
C PHE A 106 21.22 -1.14 -9.06
N ALA A 107 22.12 -0.33 -9.63
CA ALA A 107 23.53 -0.33 -9.29
C ALA A 107 23.80 0.68 -8.19
N ALA A 108 24.47 0.26 -7.13
CA ALA A 108 24.89 1.16 -6.07
C ALA A 108 25.80 2.28 -6.64
N PRO A 109 25.60 3.55 -6.23
CA PRO A 109 26.47 4.65 -6.64
C PRO A 109 27.92 4.37 -6.28
N LYS A 110 28.84 4.77 -7.16
CA LYS A 110 30.30 4.59 -6.95
C LYS A 110 30.94 5.76 -6.21
N ASP A 111 30.27 6.91 -6.20
CA ASP A 111 30.74 8.13 -5.56
C ASP A 111 30.01 8.36 -4.22
N SER A 112 30.48 9.37 -3.47
CA SER A 112 29.87 9.78 -2.21
C SER A 112 28.74 10.80 -2.40
N SER A 113 28.08 10.81 -3.56
CA SER A 113 26.99 11.75 -3.86
C SER A 113 25.74 11.39 -3.04
N THR A 114 25.38 12.25 -2.08
CA THR A 114 24.19 12.03 -1.25
C THR A 114 22.91 11.93 -2.09
N ALA A 115 22.81 12.69 -3.18
CA ALA A 115 21.65 12.64 -4.07
C ALA A 115 21.53 11.26 -4.76
N ALA A 116 22.64 10.73 -5.29
CA ALA A 116 22.64 9.42 -5.95
C ALA A 116 22.33 8.28 -4.97
N TRP A 117 22.81 8.39 -3.73
CA TRP A 117 22.48 7.43 -2.67
C TRP A 117 21.01 7.50 -2.25
N ASN A 118 20.42 8.70 -2.15
CA ASN A 118 19.00 8.85 -1.83
C ASN A 118 18.11 8.24 -2.92
N GLU A 119 18.41 8.52 -4.19
CA GLU A 119 17.69 7.93 -5.34
C GLU A 119 17.80 6.40 -5.36
N PHE A 120 19.00 5.85 -5.11
CA PHE A 120 19.19 4.41 -4.99
C PHE A 120 18.37 3.80 -3.84
N LEU A 121 18.29 4.47 -2.69
CA LEU A 121 17.48 4.02 -1.56
C LEU A 121 15.98 4.07 -1.86
N GLU A 122 15.50 5.11 -2.55
CA GLU A 122 14.11 5.20 -3.02
C GLU A 122 13.75 4.00 -3.93
N TYR A 123 14.63 3.64 -4.86
CA TYR A 123 14.43 2.46 -5.71
C TYR A 123 14.40 1.15 -4.93
N LEU A 124 15.28 0.97 -3.93
CA LEU A 124 15.28 -0.23 -3.10
C LEU A 124 14.01 -0.37 -2.28
N VAL A 125 13.49 0.73 -1.72
CA VAL A 125 12.26 0.72 -0.93
C VAL A 125 11.03 0.46 -1.80
N ALA A 126 11.03 0.94 -3.04
CA ALA A 126 9.94 0.76 -3.97
C ALA A 126 9.99 -0.58 -4.74
N ASP A 127 11.04 -1.40 -4.61
CA ASP A 127 11.16 -2.65 -5.37
C ASP A 127 10.07 -3.66 -4.95
N SER A 128 9.20 -4.01 -5.89
CA SER A 128 8.02 -4.86 -5.70
C SER A 128 8.19 -6.27 -6.23
N GLU A 129 9.28 -6.53 -6.96
CA GLU A 129 9.47 -7.76 -7.73
C GLU A 129 10.39 -8.78 -7.05
N ARG A 130 11.13 -8.36 -6.03
CA ARG A 130 12.10 -9.19 -5.32
C ARG A 130 11.66 -9.44 -3.88
N LYS A 131 12.02 -10.61 -3.36
CA LYS A 131 11.91 -10.86 -1.92
C LYS A 131 12.92 -9.96 -1.21
N ALA A 132 12.45 -9.24 -0.19
CA ALA A 132 13.30 -8.51 0.75
C ALA A 132 14.29 -9.45 1.46
#